data_AF-A0A661W2S4-F1
#
_entry.id   AF-A0A661W2S4-F1
#
_cell.length_a   1.000
_cell.length_b   1.000
_cell.length_c   1.000
_cell.angle_alpha   90.00
_cell.angle_beta   90.00
_cell.angle_gamma   90.00
#
_symmetry.space_group_name_H-M   'P 1'
#
loop_
_entity.id
_entity.type
_entity.pdbx_description
1 polymer ?
#
loop_
_entity_poly.entity_id
_entity_poly.type
_entity_poly.pdbx_seq_one_letter_code
_entity_poly.pdbx_strand_id
1 'polypeptide(L)' 'MSKERLPVCPVCSQHLCIRLATGRKSGKAFVMLICSKDGRHFRAFISDRSYVGRVIEHLEAHRDLGA' A
#
# COMPACT_ATOMS: atom_id res chain seq x y z
N MET A 1 -18.47 -8.52 -9.55
CA MET A 1 -17.55 -7.93 -8.55
C MET A 1 -16.38 -8.88 -8.36
N SER A 2 -15.23 -8.53 -8.90
CA SER A 2 -14.01 -9.35 -8.82
C SER A 2 -13.59 -9.44 -7.36
N LYS A 3 -13.53 -10.64 -6.78
CA LYS A 3 -12.96 -10.86 -5.45
C LYS A 3 -11.49 -10.43 -5.50
N GLU A 4 -11.17 -9.26 -4.95
CA GLU A 4 -9.78 -8.86 -4.73
C GLU A 4 -9.11 -9.92 -3.85
N ARG A 5 -8.15 -10.65 -4.42
CA ARG A 5 -7.37 -11.60 -3.66
C ARG A 5 -6.41 -10.80 -2.79
N LEU A 6 -6.77 -10.64 -1.52
CA LEU A 6 -5.86 -10.10 -0.53
C LEU A 6 -4.60 -10.98 -0.46
N PRO A 7 -3.40 -10.40 -0.38
CA PRO A 7 -2.17 -11.17 -0.22
C PRO A 7 -2.24 -12.09 0.99
N VAL A 8 -1.67 -13.29 0.88
CA VAL A 8 -1.58 -14.25 1.99
C VAL A 8 -0.22 -14.18 2.67
N CYS A 9 -0.18 -14.45 3.97
CA CYS A 9 1.05 -14.51 4.74
C CYS A 9 1.90 -15.70 4.26
N PRO A 10 3.17 -15.50 3.89
CA PRO A 10 4.01 -16.60 3.38
C PRO A 10 4.38 -17.63 4.44
N VAL A 11 4.07 -17.40 5.73
CA VAL A 11 4.39 -18.33 6.82
C VAL A 11 3.17 -19.08 7.34
N CYS A 12 2.02 -18.41 7.48
CA CYS A 12 0.81 -19.03 8.05
C CYS A 12 -0.38 -19.10 7.09
N SER A 13 -0.23 -18.60 5.86
CA SER A 13 -1.25 -18.57 4.80
C SER A 13 -2.54 -17.78 5.12
N GLN A 14 -2.60 -17.07 6.26
CA GLN A 14 -3.72 -16.18 6.57
C GLN A 14 -3.67 -14.92 5.70
N HIS A 15 -4.84 -14.35 5.40
CA HIS A 15 -4.93 -13.08 4.66
C HIS A 15 -4.22 -11.96 5.44
N LEU A 16 -3.47 -11.14 4.72
CA LEU A 16 -2.78 -9.98 5.25
C LEU A 16 -3.70 -8.76 5.26
N CYS A 17 -3.61 -7.97 6.32
CA CYS A 17 -4.26 -6.65 6.40
C CYS A 17 -3.36 -5.59 5.76
N ILE A 18 -3.94 -4.68 4.97
CA ILE A 18 -3.22 -3.56 4.35
C ILE A 18 -3.36 -2.31 5.22
N ARG A 19 -2.25 -1.62 5.50
CA ARG A 19 -2.23 -0.33 6.21
C ARG A 19 -1.23 0.63 5.57
N LEU A 20 -1.53 1.92 5.64
CA LEU A 20 -0.53 2.97 5.42
C LEU A 20 0.31 3.14 6.68
N ALA A 21 1.62 3.25 6.51
CA ALA A 21 2.57 3.46 7.59
C ALA A 21 3.65 4.44 7.18
N THR A 22 4.37 4.97 8.16
CA THR A 22 5.44 5.95 7.95
C THR A 22 6.76 5.40 8.47
N GLY A 23 7.83 5.49 7.68
CA GLY A 23 9.15 5.06 8.11
C GLY A 23 9.68 5.93 9.24
N ARG A 24 9.93 5.36 10.42
CA ARG A 24 10.39 6.10 11.61
C ARG A 24 11.61 7.00 11.35
N LYS A 25 12.57 6.55 10.53
CA LYS A 25 13.79 7.30 10.22
C LYS A 25 13.65 8.24 9.02
N SER A 26 12.89 7.85 7.99
CA SER A 26 12.81 8.60 6.72
C SER A 26 11.62 9.56 6.65
N GLY A 27 10.61 9.39 7.50
CA GLY A 27 9.33 10.11 7.40
C GLY A 27 8.50 9.74 6.16
N LYS A 28 8.96 8.81 5.32
CA LYS A 28 8.29 8.46 4.06
C LYS A 28 7.16 7.48 4.30
N ALA A 29 6.01 7.75 3.68
CA ALA A 29 4.87 6.85 3.67
C ALA A 29 5.19 5.58 2.85
N PHE A 30 4.64 4.44 3.29
CA PHE A 30 4.72 3.16 2.58
C PHE A 30 3.51 2.28 2.89
N VAL A 31 3.24 1.31 2.01
CA VAL A 31 2.19 0.30 2.24
C VAL A 31 2.77 -0.83 3.10
N MET A 32 2.08 -1.13 4.20
CA MET A 32 2.44 -2.18 5.14
C MET A 32 1.39 -3.28 5.13
N LEU A 33 1.84 -4.53 5.00
CA LEU A 33 1.00 -5.71 5.14
C LEU A 33 1.23 -6.31 6.53
N ILE A 34 0.15 -6.70 7.21
CA ILE A 34 0.21 -7.22 8.58
C ILE A 34 -0.46 -8.59 8.64
N CYS A 35 0.25 -9.56 9.21
CA CYS A 35 -0.30 -10.88 9.53
C CYS A 35 -1.31 -10.77 10.67
N SER A 36 -2.55 -11.21 10.43
CA SER A 36 -3.62 -11.21 11.44
C SER A 36 -3.39 -12.22 12.58
N LYS A 37 -2.59 -13.26 12.34
CA LYS A 37 -2.32 -14.32 13.34
C LYS A 37 -1.34 -13.89 14.43
N ASP A 38 -0.29 -13.16 14.06
CA ASP A 38 0.86 -12.91 14.94
C ASP A 38 1.49 -11.51 14.79
N GLY A 39 0.90 -10.64 13.98
CA GLY A 39 1.33 -9.24 13.88
C GLY A 39 2.61 -9.00 13.09
N ARG A 40 3.15 -10.00 12.37
CA ARG A 40 4.32 -9.78 11.52
C ARG A 40 4.05 -8.77 10.41
N HIS A 41 5.02 -7.89 10.17
CA HIS A 41 4.93 -6.81 9.20
C HIS A 41 5.75 -7.10 7.95
N PHE A 42 5.18 -6.82 6.79
CA PHE A 42 5.86 -6.87 5.50
C PHE A 42 5.70 -5.52 4.80
N ARG A 43 6.76 -5.05 4.16
CA ARG A 43 6.70 -3.85 3.32
C ARG A 43 6.21 -4.26 1.93
N ALA A 44 5.21 -3.54 1.42
CA ALA A 44 4.70 -3.72 0.08
C ALA A 44 4.99 -2.49 -0.79
N PHE A 45 5.07 -2.75 -2.09
CA PHE A 45 5.27 -1.75 -3.13
C PHE A 45 4.21 -1.95 -4.21
N ILE A 46 3.76 -0.85 -4.81
CA ILE A 46 2.85 -0.89 -5.96
C ILE A 46 3.73 -0.88 -7.21
N SER A 47 3.73 -1.98 -7.96
CA SER A 47 4.52 -2.14 -9.19
C SER A 47 3.73 -1.88 -10.47
N ASP A 48 2.41 -1.66 -10.37
CA ASP A 48 1.58 -1.30 -11.53
C ASP A 48 1.88 0.14 -11.96
N ARG A 49 2.70 0.27 -12.99
CA ARG A 49 3.14 1.55 -13.54
C ARG A 49 1.97 2.39 -14.05
N SER A 50 0.99 1.77 -14.69
CA SER A 50 -0.17 2.49 -15.25
C SER A 50 -1.06 3.02 -14.14
N TYR A 51 -1.26 2.24 -13.07
CA TYR A 51 -1.94 2.72 -11.87
C TYR A 51 -1.21 3.90 -11.23
N VAL A 52 0.11 3.77 -11.01
CA VAL A 52 0.91 4.83 -10.41
C VAL A 52 0.85 6.10 -11.27
N GLY A 53 0.93 5.98 -12.60
CA GLY A 53 0.77 7.11 -13.52
C GLY A 53 -0.55 7.85 -13.33
N ARG A 54 -1.68 7.13 -13.35
CA ARG A 54 -3.02 7.73 -13.16
C ARG A 54 -3.16 8.44 -11.80
N VAL A 55 -2.59 7.87 -10.74
CA VAL A 55 -2.62 8.49 -9.41
C VAL A 55 -1.81 9.79 -9.39
N ILE A 56 -0.62 9.80 -9.99
CA ILE A 56 0.22 11.01 -10.07
C ILE A 56 -0.49 12.09 -10.89
N GLU A 57 -0.98 11.77 -12.08
CA GLU A 57 -1.72 12.71 -12.94
C GLU A 57 -2.92 13.32 -12.20
N HIS A 58 -3.69 12.49 -11.48
CA HIS A 58 -4.80 12.97 -10.68
C HIS A 58 -4.34 13.94 -9.58
N LEU A 59 -3.28 13.61 -8.85
CA LEU A 59 -2.77 14.46 -7.76
C LEU A 59 -2.19 15.78 -8.27
N GLU A 60 -1.48 15.77 -9.41
CA GLU A 60 -0.91 16.96 -10.03
C GLU A 60 -2.00 17.90 -10.53
N ALA A 61 -3.05 17.36 -11.18
CA ALA A 61 -4.20 18.16 -11.64
C ALA A 61 -4.95 18.89 -10.51
N HIS A 62 -4.91 18.37 -9.28
CA HIS A 62 -5.56 19.00 -8.11
C HIS A 62 -4.61 19.89 -7.29
N ARG A 63 -3.33 19.94 -7.66
CA ARG A 63 -2.32 20.73 -6.95
C ARG A 63 -2.30 22.20 -7.40
N ASP A 64 -2.77 22.47 -8.62
CA ASP A 64 -2.86 23.82 -9.20
C ASP A 64 -4.08 24.63 -8.73
N LEU A 65 -4.94 24.06 -7.87
CA LEU A 65 -6.12 24.71 -7.30
C LEU A 65 -5.89 25.27 -5.87
N GLY A 66 -4.66 25.23 -5.38
CA GLY A 66 -4.31 25.59 -4.00
C GLY A 66 -3.04 26.44 -3.86
N ALA A 67 -2.73 27.28 -4.86
CA ALA A 67 -1.71 28.33 -4.77
C ALA A 67 -2.38 29.72 -4.73
#